data_AF-A0AAD7GKH7-F1
#
_entry.id   AF-A0AAD7GKH7-F1
#
_cell.length_a   1.000
_cell.length_b   1.000
_cell.length_c   1.000
_cell.angle_alpha   90.00
_cell.angle_beta   90.00
_cell.angle_gamma   90.00
#
_symmetry.space_group_name_H-M   'P 1'
#
loop_
_entity.id
_entity.type
_entity.pdbx_description
1 polymer ?
#
loop_
_entity_poly.entity_id
_entity_poly.type
_entity_poly.pdbx_seq_one_letter_code
_entity_poly.pdbx_strand_id
1 'polypeptide(L)'
;MGWWPFGTTGPAEDPTPPTRHERQKCWESRDAYFACLDGVGVINAGTEGKACSAENRVYQKTCAQSWITYFNERRKLAFAQKDMLAQASAQNSSAKR
;
A
#
# COMPACT_ATOMS: atom_id res chain seq x y z
N MET A 1 24.12 -37.71 12.13
CA MET A 1 22.98 -37.65 11.20
C MET A 1 22.15 -36.41 11.54
N GLY A 2 22.02 -35.50 10.57
CA GLY A 2 21.11 -34.35 10.50
C GLY A 2 21.64 -33.03 11.07
N TRP A 3 22.06 -32.00 10.31
CA TRP A 3 21.49 -31.23 9.17
C TRP A 3 20.41 -30.22 9.62
N TRP A 4 20.81 -28.97 9.87
CA TRP A 4 20.02 -27.72 9.71
C TRP A 4 20.90 -26.55 10.21
N PRO A 5 21.46 -25.70 9.34
CA PRO A 5 22.42 -24.65 9.71
C PRO A 5 21.72 -23.32 10.08
N PHE A 6 20.61 -23.37 10.81
CA PHE A 6 19.98 -22.15 11.33
C PHE A 6 20.50 -21.91 12.74
N GLY A 7 21.69 -21.29 12.79
CA GLY A 7 22.24 -20.74 14.02
C GLY A 7 21.26 -19.77 14.64
N THR A 8 21.08 -19.90 15.95
CA THR A 8 20.31 -19.00 16.80
C THR A 8 20.88 -17.58 16.70
N THR A 9 20.31 -16.76 15.82
CA THR A 9 20.47 -15.30 15.89
C THR A 9 19.68 -14.80 17.08
N GLY A 10 20.30 -13.96 17.91
CA GLY A 10 19.76 -13.42 19.17
C GLY A 10 18.42 -12.69 19.02
N PRO A 11 17.82 -12.23 20.13
CA PRO A 11 16.52 -11.59 20.11
C PRO A 11 16.57 -10.36 19.21
N ALA A 12 16.00 -10.46 18.02
CA ALA A 12 15.60 -9.29 17.27
C ALA A 12 14.58 -8.56 18.16
N GLU A 13 14.85 -7.32 18.53
CA GLU A 13 13.83 -6.44 19.09
C GLU A 13 12.74 -6.30 18.03
N ASP A 14 11.73 -7.17 18.12
CA ASP A 14 10.59 -7.17 17.24
C ASP A 14 9.87 -5.83 17.40
N PRO A 15 9.63 -5.06 16.32
CA PRO A 15 8.81 -3.86 16.41
C PRO A 15 7.46 -4.28 16.96
N THR A 16 7.11 -3.78 18.15
CA THR A 16 5.85 -4.14 18.82
C THR A 16 4.71 -4.00 17.81
N PRO A 17 3.94 -5.07 17.56
CA PRO A 17 2.91 -5.03 16.54
C PRO A 17 1.89 -3.95 16.89
N PRO A 18 1.47 -3.12 15.93
CA PRO A 18 0.56 -2.03 16.19
C PRO A 18 -0.76 -2.58 16.75
N THR A 19 -1.26 -1.93 17.80
CA THR A 19 -2.53 -2.29 18.42
C THR A 19 -3.67 -2.16 17.40
N ARG A 20 -4.82 -2.80 17.68
CA ARG A 20 -5.98 -2.73 16.77
C ARG A 20 -6.43 -1.28 16.53
N HIS A 21 -6.34 -0.44 17.56
CA HIS A 21 -6.76 0.96 17.50
C HIS A 21 -5.80 1.82 16.65
N GLU A 22 -4.49 1.58 16.75
CA GLU A 22 -3.49 2.26 15.90
C GLU A 22 -3.65 1.87 14.42
N ARG A 23 -3.99 0.61 14.15
CA ARG A 23 -4.30 0.15 12.78
C ARG A 23 -5.53 0.85 12.20
N GLN A 24 -6.59 1.03 12.99
CA GLN A 24 -7.78 1.77 12.55
C GLN A 24 -7.41 3.21 12.18
N LYS A 25 -6.65 3.91 13.04
CA LYS A 25 -6.16 5.26 12.75
C LYS A 25 -5.29 5.32 11.49
N CYS A 26 -4.41 4.32 11.28
CA CYS A 26 -3.65 4.23 10.04
C CYS A 26 -4.58 4.14 8.82
N TRP A 27 -5.60 3.26 8.84
CA TRP A 27 -6.50 3.09 7.71
C TRP A 27 -7.31 4.35 7.41
N GLU A 28 -7.79 5.05 8.44
CA GLU A 28 -8.47 6.35 8.28
C GLU A 28 -7.54 7.39 7.63
N SER A 29 -6.30 7.50 8.12
CA SER A 29 -5.31 8.43 7.55
C SER A 29 -4.90 8.05 6.11
N ARG A 30 -4.84 6.75 5.79
CA ARG A 30 -4.57 6.24 4.45
C ARG A 30 -5.68 6.64 3.49
N ASP A 31 -6.93 6.43 3.88
CA ASP A 31 -8.07 6.70 3.00
C ASP A 31 -8.23 8.22 2.78
N ALA A 32 -7.97 9.04 3.79
CA ALA A 32 -7.90 10.50 3.63
C ALA A 32 -6.79 10.92 2.65
N TYR A 33 -5.59 10.36 2.78
CA TYR A 33 -4.49 10.64 1.87
C TYR A 33 -4.84 10.21 0.44
N PHE A 34 -5.30 8.98 0.23
CA PHE A 34 -5.65 8.44 -1.08
C PHE A 34 -6.83 9.15 -1.74
N ALA A 35 -7.84 9.58 -0.99
CA ALA A 35 -8.92 10.40 -1.51
C ALA A 35 -8.41 11.74 -2.07
N CYS A 36 -7.43 12.35 -1.41
CA CYS A 36 -6.78 13.55 -1.92
C CYS A 36 -5.98 13.25 -3.21
N LEU A 37 -5.24 12.13 -3.26
CA LEU A 37 -4.49 11.74 -4.47
C LEU A 37 -5.41 11.47 -5.67
N ASP A 38 -6.54 10.81 -5.42
CA ASP A 38 -7.57 10.55 -6.43
C ASP A 38 -8.17 11.85 -6.97
N GLY A 39 -8.37 12.86 -6.11
CA GLY A 39 -8.84 14.19 -6.52
C GLY A 39 -7.84 14.97 -7.38
N VAL A 40 -6.53 14.75 -7.19
CA VAL A 40 -5.47 15.39 -7.99
C VAL A 40 -5.13 14.56 -9.25
N GLY A 41 -5.60 13.31 -9.33
CA GLY A 41 -5.28 12.39 -10.42
C GLY A 41 -3.87 11.80 -10.34
N VAL A 42 -3.27 11.77 -9.14
CA VAL A 42 -1.92 11.24 -8.94
C VAL A 42 -2.00 9.78 -8.49
N ILE A 43 -1.34 8.92 -9.27
CA ILE A 43 -1.36 7.47 -9.06
C ILE A 43 -0.22 7.06 -8.12
N ASN A 44 0.94 7.69 -8.28
CA ASN A 44 2.14 7.40 -7.51
C ASN A 44 2.19 8.26 -6.24
N ALA A 45 1.80 7.65 -5.12
CA ALA A 45 1.98 8.21 -3.79
C ALA A 45 3.44 8.64 -3.59
N GLY A 46 3.67 9.94 -3.39
CA GLY A 46 5.00 10.55 -3.26
C GLY A 46 5.47 11.37 -4.47
N THR A 47 4.77 11.29 -5.61
CA THR A 47 4.97 12.20 -6.76
C THR A 47 4.05 13.43 -6.73
N GLU A 48 3.16 13.50 -5.73
CA GLU A 48 2.25 14.61 -5.43
C GLU A 48 2.91 16.00 -5.29
N GLY A 49 4.22 16.05 -5.01
CA GLY A 49 4.90 17.30 -4.66
C GLY A 49 4.34 17.91 -3.37
N LYS A 50 3.65 19.05 -3.48
CA LYS A 50 3.01 19.76 -2.34
C LYS A 50 1.54 19.38 -2.12
N ALA A 51 0.90 18.77 -3.12
CA ALA A 51 -0.48 18.33 -3.00
C ALA A 51 -0.60 17.26 -1.92
N CYS A 52 -1.62 17.34 -1.07
CA CYS A 52 -1.89 16.34 -0.03
C CYS A 52 -0.75 16.12 0.99
N SER A 53 0.17 17.08 1.13
CA SER A 53 1.37 16.94 1.97
C SER A 53 1.06 16.92 3.48
N ALA A 54 -0.03 17.57 3.89
CA ALA A 54 -0.50 17.55 5.28
C ALA A 54 -0.97 16.13 5.67
N GLU A 55 -1.79 15.53 4.82
CA GLU A 55 -2.34 14.19 4.95
C GLU A 55 -1.24 13.14 4.87
N ASN A 56 -0.28 13.31 3.95
CA ASN A 56 0.91 12.45 3.86
C ASN A 56 1.72 12.43 5.16
N ARG A 57 1.90 13.60 5.79
CA ARG A 57 2.63 13.71 7.05
C ARG A 57 1.90 13.01 8.19
N VAL A 58 0.57 13.08 8.23
CA VAL A 58 -0.23 12.34 9.22
C VAL A 58 -0.13 10.85 8.94
N TYR A 59 -0.31 10.43 7.69
CA TYR A 59 -0.21 9.05 7.25
C TYR A 59 1.13 8.40 7.61
N GLN A 60 2.25 9.11 7.37
CA GLN A 60 3.60 8.65 7.75
C GLN A 60 3.86 8.57 9.25
N LYS A 61 3.15 9.38 10.06
CA LYS A 61 3.29 9.38 11.52
C LYS A 61 2.42 8.32 12.19
N THR A 62 1.22 8.10 11.65
CA THR A 62 0.22 7.20 12.24
C THR A 62 0.42 5.77 11.77
N CYS A 63 0.90 5.56 10.55
CA CYS A 63 1.10 4.24 9.99
C CYS A 63 2.57 3.79 10.03
N ALA A 64 2.77 2.49 10.17
CA ALA A 64 4.11 1.89 10.08
C ALA A 64 4.66 2.02 8.65
N GLN A 65 5.97 2.28 8.54
CA GLN A 65 6.64 2.42 7.25
C GLN A 65 6.45 1.22 6.32
N SER A 66 6.45 0.00 6.86
CA SER A 66 6.20 -1.23 6.07
C SER A 66 4.81 -1.25 5.44
N TRP A 67 3.79 -0.76 6.15
CA TRP A 67 2.43 -0.67 5.63
C TRP A 67 2.31 0.40 4.55
N ILE A 68 2.99 1.53 4.74
CA ILE A 68 3.00 2.63 3.77
C ILE A 68 3.59 2.16 2.45
N THR A 69 4.75 1.52 2.47
CA THR A 69 5.38 0.95 1.28
C THR A 69 4.45 -0.02 0.57
N TYR A 70 3.87 -0.96 1.31
CA TYR A 70 2.93 -1.94 0.77
C TYR A 70 1.71 -1.30 0.10
N PHE A 71 1.08 -0.31 0.74
CA PHE A 71 -0.08 0.37 0.18
C PHE A 71 0.27 1.18 -1.08
N ASN A 72 1.43 1.83 -1.09
CA ASN A 72 1.91 2.58 -2.24
C ASN A 72 2.18 1.65 -3.44
N GLU A 73 2.80 0.50 -3.21
CA GLU A 73 3.00 -0.53 -4.24
C GLU A 73 1.67 -1.10 -4.74
N ARG A 74 0.74 -1.40 -3.83
CA ARG A 74 -0.59 -1.91 -4.19
C ARG A 74 -1.37 -0.93 -5.06
N ARG A 75 -1.24 0.38 -4.83
CA ARG A 75 -1.87 1.42 -5.66
C ARG A 75 -1.31 1.42 -7.09
N LYS A 76 0.01 1.27 -7.25
CA LYS A 76 0.66 1.14 -8.57
C LYS A 76 0.19 -0.10 -9.31
N LEU A 77 0.13 -1.24 -8.61
CA LEU A 77 -0.34 -2.51 -9.19
C LEU A 77 -1.81 -2.42 -9.60
N ALA A 78 -2.67 -1.85 -8.77
CA ALA A 78 -4.09 -1.68 -9.10
C ALA A 78 -4.29 -0.81 -10.36
N PHE A 79 -3.45 0.20 -10.55
CA PHE A 79 -3.48 1.02 -11.76
C PHE A 79 -2.99 0.23 -12.99
N ALA A 80 -1.85 -0.46 -12.89
CA ALA A 80 -1.33 -1.30 -13.97
C ALA A 80 -2.32 -2.44 -14.35
N GLN A 81 -3.02 -2.99 -13.35
CA GLN A 81 -3.98 -4.07 -13.56
C GLN A 81 -5.29 -3.58 -14.19
N LYS A 82 -5.70 -2.32 -13.96
CA LYS A 82 -6.91 -1.75 -14.59
C LYS A 82 -6.86 -1.82 -16.12
N ASP A 83 -5.72 -1.53 -16.72
CA ASP A 83 -5.56 -1.57 -18.18
C ASP A 83 -5.63 -3.00 -18.73
N MET A 84 -4.98 -3.95 -18.06
CA MET A 84 -5.06 -5.37 -18.45
C MET A 84 -6.49 -5.92 -18.30
N LEU A 85 -7.17 -5.61 -17.19
CA LEU A 85 -8.54 -6.05 -16.96
C LEU A 85 -9.52 -5.45 -17.97
N ALA A 86 -9.34 -4.18 -18.34
CA ALA A 86 -10.14 -3.54 -19.38
C ALA A 86 -10.01 -4.28 -20.71
N GLN A 87 -8.78 -4.62 -21.12
CA GLN A 87 -8.55 -5.39 -22.35
C GLN A 87 -9.12 -6.81 -22.27
N ALA A 88 -8.91 -7.52 -21.15
CA ALA A 88 -9.44 -8.86 -20.95
C ALA A 88 -10.98 -8.91 -20.98
N SER A 89 -11.64 -7.90 -20.40
CA SER A 89 -13.11 -7.79 -20.43
C SER A 89 -13.64 -7.55 -21.85
N ALA A 90 -12.94 -6.74 -22.65
CA ALA A 90 -13.28 -6.50 -24.05
C ALA A 90 -13.14 -7.79 -24.87
N GLN A 91 -12.03 -8.52 -24.73
CA GLN A 91 -11.79 -9.79 -25.43
C GLN A 91 -12.83 -10.85 -25.08
N ASN A 92 -13.21 -10.97 -23.80
CA ASN A 92 -14.25 -11.90 -23.36
C ASN A 92 -15.63 -11.53 -23.92
N SER A 93 -15.94 -10.24 -24.04
CA SER A 93 -17.21 -9.79 -24.63
C SER A 93 -17.29 -10.05 -26.14
N SER A 94 -16.17 -9.98 -26.87
CA SER A 94 -16.09 -10.33 -28.29
C SER A 94 -16.08 -11.83 -28.54
N ALA A 95 -15.55 -12.65 -27.62
CA ALA A 95 -15.56 -14.11 -27.73
C ALA A 95 -16.93 -14.74 -27.41
N LYS A 96 -17.84 -13.97 -26.82
CA LYS A 96 -19.20 -14.40 -26.44
C LYS A 96 -20.28 -14.00 -27.46
N ARG A 97 -19.90 -13.30 -28.52
CA ARG A 97 -20.74 -12.96 -29.69
C ARG A 97 -20.49 -13.95 -30.81
#